data_AF-A0A0A8R6B4-F1
#
_entry.id   AF-A0A0A8R6B4-F1
#
_cell.length_a   1.000
_cell.length_b   1.000
_cell.length_c   1.000
_cell.angle_alpha   90.00
_cell.angle_beta   90.00
_cell.angle_gamma   90.00
#
_symmetry.space_group_name_H-M   'P 1'
#
loop_
_entity.id
_entity.type
_entity.pdbx_description
1 polymer ?
#
loop_
_entity_poly.entity_id
_entity_poly.type
_entity_poly.pdbx_seq_one_letter_code
_entity_poly.pdbx_strand_id
1 'polypeptide(L)' 'YDKGFRKSAKSVGNIMGNYHPHGDRSIYEAMVRMSQDWKLREVLIEMHG' A
#
# COMPACT_ATOMS: atom_id res chain seq x y z
N TYR A 1 -15.48 1.63 11.88
CA TYR A 1 -15.21 0.71 10.76
C TYR A 1 -14.07 -0.16 11.20
N ASP A 2 -14.29 -1.45 11.42
CA ASP A 2 -13.25 -2.36 11.90
C ASP A 2 -13.19 -3.57 10.96
N LYS A 3 -12.40 -3.43 9.89
CA LYS A 3 -12.11 -4.53 8.97
C LYS A 3 -10.69 -4.97 9.24
N GLY A 4 -10.49 -6.27 9.46
CA GLY A 4 -9.16 -6.82 9.68
C GLY A 4 -8.20 -6.51 8.52
N PHE A 5 -6.91 -6.48 8.86
CA PHE A 5 -5.83 -6.25 7.90
C PHE A 5 -5.85 -7.27 6.75
N ARG A 6 -5.43 -6.81 5.57
CA ARG A 6 -5.35 -7.63 4.36
C ARG A 6 -3.91 -7.68 3.88
N LYS A 7 -3.52 -8.81 3.26
CA LYS A 7 -2.19 -8.96 2.67
C LYS A 7 -1.99 -7.93 1.55
N SER A 8 -0.87 -7.20 1.62
CA SER A 8 -0.49 -6.14 0.67
C SER A 8 -0.47 -6.63 -0.79
N ALA A 9 0.01 -7.86 -1.02
CA ALA A 9 0.08 -8.47 -2.35
C ALA A 9 -1.27 -8.47 -3.10
N LYS A 10 -2.40 -8.61 -2.39
CA LYS A 10 -3.72 -8.58 -3.03
C LYS A 10 -4.05 -7.20 -3.60
N SER A 11 -3.80 -6.14 -2.84
CA SER A 11 -4.01 -4.76 -3.29
C SER A 11 -3.04 -4.40 -4.41
N VAL A 12 -1.76 -4.75 -4.26
CA VAL A 12 -0.72 -4.52 -5.29
C VAL A 12 -1.11 -5.19 -6.61
N GLY A 13 -1.48 -6.47 -6.59
CA GLY A 13 -1.88 -7.20 -7.81
C GLY A 13 -3.13 -6.62 -8.48
N ASN A 14 -4.13 -6.18 -7.70
CA ASN A 14 -5.32 -5.54 -8.26
C ASN A 14 -4.99 -4.21 -8.95
N ILE A 15 -4.19 -3.37 -8.31
CA ILE A 15 -3.79 -2.07 -8.88
C ILE A 15 -2.91 -2.27 -10.11
N MET A 16 -1.98 -3.22 -10.06
CA MET A 16 -1.11 -3.53 -11.19
C MET A 16 -1.90 -4.02 -12.40
N GLY A 17 -2.88 -4.89 -12.20
CA GLY A 17 -3.68 -5.47 -13.29
C GLY A 17 -4.69 -4.50 -13.91
N ASN A 18 -5.21 -3.54 -13.13
CA ASN A 18 -6.32 -2.70 -13.57
C ASN A 18 -5.94 -1.23 -13.85
N TYR A 19 -4.92 -0.69 -13.19
CA TYR A 19 -4.68 0.77 -13.17
C TYR A 19 -3.23 1.19 -13.38
N HIS A 20 -2.23 0.43 -12.92
CA HIS A 20 -0.84 0.86 -12.91
C HIS A 20 0.13 -0.28 -13.30
N PRO A 21 0.27 -0.62 -14.59
CA PRO A 21 1.02 -1.79 -15.07
C PRO A 21 2.54 -1.53 -15.19
N HIS A 22 3.15 -0.94 -14.15
CA HIS A 22 4.55 -0.52 -14.15
C HIS A 22 5.41 -1.28 -13.14
N GLY A 23 5.04 -2.52 -12.86
CA GLY A 23 5.70 -3.40 -11.91
C GLY A 23 5.15 -3.26 -10.49
N ASP A 24 5.14 -4.38 -9.78
CA ASP A 24 4.63 -4.53 -8.42
C ASP A 24 5.44 -3.72 -7.39
N ARG A 25 6.75 -3.65 -7.59
CA ARG A 25 7.69 -2.94 -6.70
C ARG A 25 7.32 -1.47 -6.51
N SER A 26 6.98 -0.77 -7.60
CA SER A 26 6.64 0.67 -7.54
C SER A 26 5.42 0.93 -6.66
N ILE A 27 4.39 0.09 -6.79
CA ILE A 27 3.14 0.17 -6.02
C ILE A 27 3.40 -0.18 -4.55
N TYR A 28 4.14 -1.27 -4.30
CA TYR A 28 4.44 -1.71 -2.94
C TYR A 28 5.30 -0.69 -2.18
N GLU A 29 6.36 -0.15 -2.81
CA GLU A 29 7.19 0.88 -2.21
C GLU A 29 6.40 2.17 -1.91
N ALA A 30 5.47 2.54 -2.79
CA ALA A 30 4.56 3.66 -2.53
C ALA A 30 3.66 3.40 -1.30
N MET A 31 3.10 2.18 -1.16
CA MET A 31 2.32 1.80 0.01
C MET A 31 3.14 1.89 1.30
N VAL A 32 4.35 1.33 1.30
CA VAL A 32 5.28 1.39 2.43
C VAL A 32 5.64 2.83 2.79
N ARG A 33 5.87 3.70 1.78
CA ARG A 33 6.15 5.12 2.04
C ARG A 33 4.95 5.82 2.68
N MET A 34 3.74 5.48 2.26
CA MET A 34 2.51 6.08 2.79
C MET A 34 2.14 5.63 4.20
N SER A 35 2.79 4.58 4.71
CA SER A 35 2.61 4.10 6.09
C SER A 35 3.65 4.65 7.08
N GLN A 36 4.62 5.44 6.61
CA GLN A 36 5.73 5.93 7.41
C GLN A 36 5.39 7.29 8.02
N ASP A 37 5.13 7.32 9.33
CA ASP A 37 4.84 8.51 10.13
C ASP A 37 5.98 9.54 10.11
N TRP A 38 7.24 9.09 10.00
CA TRP A 38 8.37 10.01 9.87
C TRP A 38 8.54 10.61 8.46
N LYS A 39 7.78 10.14 7.45
CA LYS A 39 7.86 10.68 6.07
C LYS A 39 6.65 11.52 5.66
N LEU A 40 5.53 11.38 6.36
CA LEU A 40 4.29 12.10 6.08
C LEU A 40 3.78 12.74 7.36
N ARG A 41 3.22 13.95 7.23
CA ARG A 41 2.57 14.62 8.37
C ARG A 41 1.37 13.83 8.90
N GLU A 42 0.62 13.21 8.00
CA GLU A 42 -0.54 12.37 8.31
C GLU A 42 -0.42 11.05 7.53
N VAL A 43 -0.52 9.93 8.24
CA VAL A 43 -0.41 8.60 7.64
C VAL A 43 -1.72 8.24 6.95
N LEU A 44 -1.62 7.79 5.69
CA LEU A 44 -2.79 7.42 4.87
C LEU A 44 -3.05 5.92 4.84
N ILE A 45 -2.04 5.11 5.16
CA ILE A 45 -2.14 3.65 5.17
C ILE A 45 -1.63 3.13 6.50
N GLU A 46 -2.51 2.50 7.26
CA GLU A 46 -2.11 1.69 8.41
C GLU A 46 -1.55 0.35 7.92
N MET A 47 -0.26 0.11 8.17
CA MET A 47 0.41 -1.15 7.83
C MET A 47 0.74 -1.93 9.10
N HIS A 48 0.47 -3.24 9.06
CA HIS A 48 0.84 -4.19 10.11
C HIS A 48 1.93 -5.13 9.55
N GLY A 49 3.07 -5.16 10.23
CA GLY A 49 4.20 -6.06 9.97
C GLY A 49 4.27 -7.15 11.00
#